data_AF-A0AAW1VST1-F1
#
_entry.id   AF-A0AAW1VST1-F1
#
_cell.length_a   1.000
_cell.length_b   1.000
_cell.length_c   1.000
_cell.angle_alpha   90.00
_cell.angle_beta   90.00
_cell.angle_gamma   90.00
#
_symmetry.space_group_name_H-M   'P 1'
#
loop_
_entity.id
_entity.type
_entity.pdbx_description
1 polymer ?
#
loop_
_entity_poly.entity_id
_entity_poly.type
_entity_poly.pdbx_seq_one_letter_code
_entity_poly.pdbx_strand_id
1 'polypeptide(L)'
;MSLIVSCRQAAFSLFIFINFLSLFAHPISFNIPHFNPGTENILYEGDAMLNSGNVELTPLIERYRVARCTYAKPFHLWDSTTRSLSDFTTKFTFMIDTRGSYNLSDGFTFYLAPFGYPIPPNSAGGDLGLFNTTTRFETSQNKVVTVEFDSYKNEWDPPGPHVGININSISSVVNASWDFNGTRSRELAYAQTTYNTSTNMLSVFWTYKKSGEDTNSLSLKIDLRDVLPEQVAFGFSATTGRLLENPIILSWEFSSNLDTSSKNREKWMHAFLIAVIAAIPFFIISMLGLALRRLVVKMRIAKIKGLGNAAVPPSISKHLERLALPRRFAYQELISCSHHWIALGLASALHYLHEDAEQCILHRDIKSANVLLDNDFSTKLGDFGIAKLVDPHLKTRTTGVAGTFGYMAPEYAYQGRASKESDMFSFGVVALEIACGRQTYEDGGYHIPLFEWVWQSYVAGNLLSVADERLEMKFDPSEIQCLLIVGLWCTHPNSKERPKAGQVMKVLQLEAPLPQLSRDRPDYDQCNDSQLPA
;
A
#
# COMPACT_ATOMS: atom_id res chain seq x y z
N MET A 1 -22.95 23.05 -19.14
CA MET A 1 -21.71 22.78 -19.91
C MET A 1 -20.52 23.65 -19.49
N SER A 2 -20.56 24.99 -19.56
CA SER A 2 -19.34 25.82 -19.32
C SER A 2 -18.75 25.81 -17.88
N LEU A 3 -19.55 25.55 -16.84
CA LEU A 3 -19.07 25.46 -15.43
C LEU A 3 -18.35 24.13 -15.12
N ILE A 4 -18.73 23.06 -15.84
CA ILE A 4 -18.14 21.72 -15.67
C ILE A 4 -16.75 21.66 -16.32
N VAL A 5 -16.56 22.37 -17.44
CA VAL A 5 -15.27 22.46 -18.14
C VAL A 5 -14.22 23.21 -17.29
N SER A 6 -14.62 24.29 -16.60
CA SER A 6 -13.71 25.08 -15.76
C SER A 6 -13.30 24.36 -14.46
N CYS A 7 -14.22 23.62 -13.82
CA CYS A 7 -13.88 22.76 -12.67
C CYS A 7 -13.03 21.55 -13.07
N ARG A 8 -13.29 20.93 -14.23
CA ARG A 8 -12.44 19.85 -14.78
C ARG A 8 -11.04 20.33 -15.10
N GLN A 9 -10.87 21.54 -15.66
CA GLN A 9 -9.54 22.12 -15.88
C GLN A 9 -8.80 22.44 -14.58
N ALA A 10 -9.48 23.01 -13.58
CA ALA A 10 -8.87 23.29 -12.28
C ALA A 10 -8.46 22.00 -11.53
N ALA A 11 -9.30 20.96 -11.58
CA ALA A 11 -9.00 19.65 -11.00
C ALA A 11 -7.88 18.91 -11.75
N PHE A 12 -7.81 19.03 -13.08
CA PHE A 12 -6.75 18.46 -13.90
C PHE A 12 -5.41 19.19 -13.66
N SER A 13 -5.45 20.52 -13.54
CA SER A 13 -4.29 21.32 -13.14
C SER A 13 -3.84 21.04 -11.71
N LEU A 14 -4.76 20.76 -10.77
CA LEU A 14 -4.45 20.35 -9.40
C LEU A 14 -3.94 18.90 -9.31
N PHE A 15 -4.42 18.01 -10.18
CA PHE A 15 -3.94 16.63 -10.31
C PHE A 15 -2.52 16.59 -10.89
N ILE A 16 -2.23 17.42 -11.89
CA ILE A 16 -0.85 17.68 -12.34
C ILE A 16 -0.05 18.28 -11.18
N PHE A 17 -0.58 19.27 -10.46
CA PHE A 17 0.10 19.91 -9.33
C PHE A 17 0.52 18.93 -8.22
N ILE A 18 -0.34 17.98 -7.84
CA ILE A 18 -0.07 17.00 -6.77
C ILE A 18 0.85 15.86 -7.26
N ASN A 19 0.71 15.38 -8.49
CA ASN A 19 1.61 14.36 -9.06
C ASN A 19 2.99 14.93 -9.45
N PHE A 20 3.12 16.26 -9.59
CA PHE A 20 4.42 16.92 -9.83
C PHE A 20 5.16 17.30 -8.55
N LEU A 21 4.49 17.29 -7.38
CA LEU A 21 5.12 17.53 -6.08
C LEU A 21 5.94 16.33 -5.56
N SER A 22 5.75 15.13 -6.13
CA SER A 22 6.46 13.89 -5.76
C SER A 22 7.67 13.56 -6.64
N LEU A 23 8.13 14.46 -7.52
CA LEU A 23 9.22 14.21 -8.47
C LEU A 23 10.63 14.51 -7.93
N PHE A 24 10.79 14.78 -6.65
CA PHE A 24 12.08 15.19 -6.09
C PHE A 24 12.75 14.01 -5.38
N ALA A 25 13.75 13.44 -6.04
CA ALA A 25 14.67 12.49 -5.41
C ALA A 25 15.64 13.30 -4.55
N HIS A 26 15.63 13.05 -3.25
CA HIS A 26 16.61 13.61 -2.33
C HIS A 26 17.69 12.55 -2.03
N PRO A 27 18.98 12.95 -1.99
CA PRO A 27 20.02 12.06 -1.55
C PRO A 27 19.72 11.55 -0.14
N ILE A 28 19.91 10.24 0.07
CA ILE A 28 19.75 9.64 1.40
C ILE A 28 21.10 9.72 2.10
N SER A 29 21.10 10.28 3.30
CA SER A 29 22.27 10.29 4.17
C SER A 29 21.84 10.08 5.61
N PHE A 30 22.40 9.06 6.28
CA PHE A 30 22.21 8.82 7.69
C PHE A 30 23.42 8.15 8.32
N ASN A 31 23.54 8.30 9.63
CA ASN A 31 24.54 7.62 10.46
C ASN A 31 23.88 7.17 11.77
N ILE A 32 23.77 5.87 11.96
CA ILE A 32 23.20 5.21 13.13
C ILE A 32 24.35 4.54 13.88
N PRO A 33 24.93 5.19 14.91
CA PRO A 33 26.02 4.61 15.70
C PRO A 33 25.54 3.51 16.66
N HIS A 34 24.24 3.49 16.97
CA HIS A 34 23.52 2.49 17.75
C HIS A 34 22.02 2.62 17.46
N PHE A 35 21.29 1.52 17.50
CA PHE A 35 19.85 1.46 17.21
C PHE A 35 19.02 1.65 18.48
N ASN A 36 17.99 2.49 18.41
CA ASN A 36 17.11 2.81 19.52
C ASN A 36 15.65 2.62 19.09
N PRO A 37 14.68 2.50 20.02
CA PRO A 37 13.26 2.39 19.66
C PRO A 37 12.73 3.60 18.87
N GLY A 38 13.38 4.76 19.02
CA GLY A 38 13.10 5.99 18.27
C GLY A 38 13.95 6.20 17.02
N THR A 39 14.76 5.22 16.59
CA THR A 39 15.52 5.33 15.34
C THR A 39 14.53 5.37 14.18
N GLU A 40 14.31 6.57 13.64
CA GLU A 40 13.38 6.78 12.54
C GLU A 40 13.84 6.06 11.28
N ASN A 41 12.87 5.64 10.46
CA ASN A 41 13.09 5.09 9.13
C ASN A 41 13.83 3.74 9.10
N ILE A 42 13.74 2.94 10.15
CA ILE A 42 14.15 1.52 10.15
C ILE A 42 12.92 0.64 10.31
N LEU A 43 12.78 -0.34 9.41
CA LEU A 43 11.72 -1.34 9.43
C LEU A 43 12.32 -2.69 9.79
N TYR A 44 11.64 -3.40 10.68
CA TYR A 44 11.96 -4.78 11.05
C TYR A 44 10.89 -5.71 10.48
N GLU A 45 11.31 -6.70 9.70
CA GLU A 45 10.43 -7.68 9.07
C GLU A 45 10.87 -9.09 9.44
N GLY A 46 9.91 -10.02 9.50
CA GLY A 46 10.18 -11.37 9.99
C GLY A 46 10.61 -11.35 11.45
N ASP A 47 11.70 -12.06 11.78
CA ASP A 47 12.18 -12.20 13.15
C ASP A 47 13.21 -11.13 13.58
N ALA A 48 13.53 -10.17 12.70
CA ALA A 48 14.46 -9.10 13.02
C ALA A 48 13.94 -8.28 14.21
N MET A 49 14.79 -7.98 15.18
CA MET A 49 14.39 -7.18 16.32
C MET A 49 15.50 -6.28 16.84
N LEU A 50 15.07 -5.21 17.52
CA LEU A 50 15.96 -4.36 18.28
C LEU A 50 16.29 -5.01 19.63
N ASN A 51 17.58 -5.21 19.93
CA ASN A 51 18.03 -5.62 21.25
C ASN A 51 19.23 -4.79 21.72
N SER A 52 19.06 -4.13 22.86
CA SER A 52 20.15 -3.48 23.60
C SER A 52 21.08 -2.60 22.74
N GLY A 53 20.52 -1.80 21.82
CA GLY A 53 21.31 -0.90 20.98
C GLY A 53 21.68 -1.46 19.59
N ASN A 54 21.33 -2.72 19.31
CA ASN A 54 21.73 -3.44 18.09
C ASN A 54 20.52 -4.03 17.39
N VAL A 55 20.64 -4.32 16.10
CA VAL A 55 19.67 -5.12 15.36
C VAL A 55 20.13 -6.56 15.36
N GLU A 56 19.36 -7.44 15.98
CA GLU A 56 19.54 -8.89 15.85
C GLU A 56 18.64 -9.37 14.73
N LEU A 57 19.22 -9.99 13.70
CA LEU A 57 18.43 -10.48 12.58
C LEU A 57 17.74 -11.79 12.97
N THR A 58 18.47 -12.79 13.48
CA THR A 58 17.90 -14.12 13.77
C THR A 58 18.05 -14.51 15.25
N PRO A 59 17.49 -13.74 16.19
CA PRO A 59 17.66 -13.89 17.64
C PRO A 59 16.97 -15.13 18.23
N LEU A 60 15.99 -15.70 17.52
CA LEU A 60 15.23 -16.86 17.97
C LEU A 60 15.97 -18.17 17.66
N ILE A 61 15.67 -19.22 18.43
CA ILE A 61 16.21 -20.58 18.23
C ILE A 61 15.36 -21.43 17.26
N GLU A 62 14.41 -20.80 16.59
CA GLU A 62 13.57 -21.44 15.58
C GLU A 62 14.32 -21.61 14.26
N ARG A 63 14.06 -22.73 13.58
CA ARG A 63 14.64 -23.07 12.28
C ARG A 63 13.76 -22.57 11.15
N TYR A 64 14.36 -22.33 9.99
CA TYR A 64 13.66 -21.92 8.77
C TYR A 64 12.88 -20.61 8.92
N ARG A 65 13.51 -19.64 9.57
CA ARG A 65 12.99 -18.29 9.77
C ARG A 65 13.69 -17.30 8.84
N VAL A 66 13.05 -16.16 8.61
CA VAL A 66 13.56 -15.05 7.81
C VAL A 66 13.49 -13.78 8.64
N ALA A 67 14.48 -12.91 8.46
CA ALA A 67 14.55 -11.64 9.13
C ALA A 67 15.16 -10.58 8.23
N ARG A 68 14.54 -9.39 8.18
CA ARG A 68 15.07 -8.24 7.45
C ARG A 68 15.05 -6.96 8.28
N CYS A 69 16.09 -6.16 8.11
CA CYS A 69 16.18 -4.81 8.63
C CYS A 69 16.35 -3.84 7.46
N THR A 70 15.31 -3.07 7.14
CA THR A 70 15.19 -2.31 5.89
C THR A 70 15.09 -0.81 6.18
N TYR A 71 15.77 0.02 5.39
CA TYR A 71 15.54 1.47 5.47
C TYR A 71 14.15 1.82 4.88
N ALA A 72 13.35 2.58 5.62
CA ALA A 72 11.92 2.74 5.33
C ALA A 72 11.62 3.56 4.08
N LYS A 73 12.52 4.46 3.67
CA LYS A 73 12.31 5.35 2.52
C LYS A 73 12.91 4.76 1.25
N PRO A 74 12.27 4.94 0.09
CA PRO A 74 12.81 4.47 -1.19
C PRO A 74 14.11 5.21 -1.51
N PHE A 75 15.14 4.45 -1.89
CA PHE A 75 16.34 5.00 -2.50
C PHE A 75 16.12 5.14 -4.00
N HIS A 76 16.07 6.38 -4.49
CA HIS A 76 16.04 6.65 -5.92
C HIS A 76 17.44 6.42 -6.50
N LEU A 77 17.68 5.19 -6.98
CA LEU A 77 18.96 4.72 -7.47
C LEU A 77 19.35 5.38 -8.79
N TRP A 78 18.42 5.48 -9.74
CA TRP A 78 18.66 6.14 -11.02
C TRP A 78 17.39 6.79 -11.57
N ASP A 79 17.57 7.78 -12.43
CA ASP A 79 16.51 8.56 -13.06
C ASP A 79 16.35 8.15 -14.53
N SER A 80 15.15 7.76 -14.92
CA SER A 80 14.85 7.27 -16.27
C SER A 80 14.93 8.33 -17.36
N THR A 81 14.70 9.59 -16.99
CA THR A 81 14.67 10.72 -17.94
C THR A 81 16.08 11.14 -18.34
N THR A 82 16.96 11.31 -17.36
CA THR A 82 18.34 11.76 -17.50
C THR A 82 19.32 10.59 -17.66
N ARG A 83 18.89 9.37 -17.34
CA ARG A 83 19.73 8.18 -17.20
C ARG A 83 20.82 8.32 -16.14
N SER A 84 20.72 9.33 -15.26
CA SER A 84 21.67 9.55 -14.17
C SER A 84 21.52 8.46 -13.12
N LEU A 85 22.64 7.93 -12.64
CA LEU A 85 22.72 6.88 -11.63
C LEU A 85 23.38 7.48 -10.38
N SER A 86 22.98 7.02 -9.20
CA SER A 86 23.49 7.50 -7.92
C SER A 86 24.74 6.74 -7.50
N ASP A 87 25.78 7.46 -7.06
CA ASP A 87 26.80 6.85 -6.21
C ASP A 87 26.19 6.57 -4.84
N PHE A 88 26.64 5.51 -4.19
CA PHE A 88 26.32 5.28 -2.79
C PHE A 88 27.48 4.66 -2.03
N THR A 89 27.49 4.88 -0.73
CA THR A 89 28.37 4.22 0.23
C THR A 89 27.54 3.81 1.43
N THR A 90 27.60 2.53 1.79
CA THR A 90 27.09 2.00 3.05
C THR A 90 28.25 1.48 3.87
N LYS A 91 28.25 1.75 5.18
CA LYS A 91 29.21 1.20 6.14
C LYS A 91 28.46 0.64 7.32
N PHE A 92 28.88 -0.51 7.82
CA PHE A 92 28.25 -1.10 8.99
C PHE A 92 29.26 -1.89 9.81
N THR A 93 29.00 -1.92 11.11
CA THR A 93 29.70 -2.79 12.06
C THR A 93 28.76 -3.93 12.38
N PHE A 94 29.26 -5.15 12.30
CA PHE A 94 28.47 -6.35 12.60
C PHE A 94 29.28 -7.36 13.40
N MET A 95 28.59 -8.34 13.96
CA MET A 95 29.21 -9.56 14.47
C MET A 95 28.23 -10.72 14.25
N ILE A 96 28.74 -11.96 14.30
CA ILE A 96 27.91 -13.16 14.24
C ILE A 96 28.05 -13.92 15.55
N ASP A 97 26.93 -14.16 16.23
CA ASP A 97 26.86 -15.05 17.37
C ASP A 97 26.50 -16.47 16.90
N THR A 98 27.49 -17.36 16.88
CA THR A 98 27.32 -18.78 16.53
C THR A 98 26.66 -19.61 17.65
N ARG A 99 26.30 -18.99 18.78
CA ARG A 99 25.64 -19.64 19.93
C ARG A 99 26.42 -20.83 20.48
N GLY A 100 27.76 -20.75 20.44
CA GLY A 100 28.64 -21.82 20.89
C GLY A 100 28.71 -23.03 19.96
N SER A 101 28.11 -22.96 18.77
CA SER A 101 28.25 -23.98 17.72
C SER A 101 29.56 -23.78 16.95
N TYR A 102 30.23 -24.90 16.63
CA TYR A 102 31.33 -24.93 15.65
C TYR A 102 30.84 -25.04 14.21
N ASN A 103 29.57 -25.44 14.01
CA ASN A 103 28.94 -25.47 12.69
C ASN A 103 28.30 -24.10 12.40
N LEU A 104 28.62 -23.53 11.25
CA LEU A 104 28.19 -22.20 10.77
C LEU A 104 26.90 -22.30 9.94
N SER A 105 26.11 -21.23 9.80
CA SER A 105 24.87 -21.18 8.98
C SER A 105 24.09 -19.88 9.15
N ASP A 106 23.53 -19.21 8.14
CA ASP A 106 23.73 -19.27 6.68
C ASP A 106 24.26 -17.92 6.18
N GLY A 107 24.88 -17.15 7.08
CA GLY A 107 25.34 -15.80 6.84
C GLY A 107 24.24 -14.75 6.96
N PHE A 108 24.55 -13.59 6.37
CA PHE A 108 23.60 -12.52 6.14
C PHE A 108 24.01 -11.74 4.89
N THR A 109 23.13 -10.85 4.44
CA THR A 109 23.37 -10.03 3.26
C THR A 109 23.09 -8.57 3.54
N PHE A 110 23.81 -7.69 2.84
CA PHE A 110 23.32 -6.36 2.49
C PHE A 110 22.70 -6.44 1.09
N TYR A 111 21.48 -5.93 0.90
CA TYR A 111 20.77 -6.09 -0.37
C TYR A 111 20.23 -4.77 -0.94
N LEU A 112 20.04 -4.76 -2.25
CA LEU A 112 19.28 -3.79 -3.03
C LEU A 112 18.21 -4.56 -3.82
N ALA A 113 16.94 -4.16 -3.69
CA ALA A 113 15.81 -4.79 -4.37
C ALA A 113 14.74 -3.74 -4.72
N PRO A 114 13.74 -4.01 -5.58
CA PRO A 114 12.61 -3.12 -5.81
C PRO A 114 12.02 -2.58 -4.50
N PHE A 115 11.65 -1.31 -4.48
CA PHE A 115 10.96 -0.77 -3.32
C PHE A 115 9.65 -1.55 -3.06
N GLY A 116 9.45 -2.00 -1.82
CA GLY A 116 8.34 -2.90 -1.46
C GLY A 116 8.57 -4.37 -1.81
N TYR A 117 9.81 -4.80 -2.09
CA TYR A 117 10.15 -6.21 -2.36
C TYR A 117 9.73 -7.12 -1.19
N PRO A 118 8.76 -8.04 -1.36
CA PRO A 118 8.29 -8.89 -0.28
C PRO A 118 9.33 -9.96 0.07
N ILE A 119 9.22 -10.57 1.26
CA ILE A 119 9.93 -11.82 1.56
C ILE A 119 9.35 -12.90 0.65
N PRO A 120 10.13 -13.54 -0.24
CA PRO A 120 9.59 -14.59 -1.10
C PRO A 120 9.13 -15.80 -0.27
N PRO A 121 8.10 -16.54 -0.72
CA PRO A 121 7.75 -17.81 -0.08
C PRO A 121 8.91 -18.78 -0.21
N ASN A 122 9.09 -19.65 0.79
CA ASN A 122 10.17 -20.64 0.84
C ASN A 122 11.57 -20.00 0.65
N SER A 123 11.86 -18.95 1.43
CA SER A 123 13.12 -18.19 1.32
C SER A 123 14.06 -18.33 2.52
N ALA A 124 13.72 -19.19 3.48
CA ALA A 124 14.56 -19.44 4.64
C ALA A 124 15.78 -20.32 4.31
N GLY A 125 16.70 -20.44 5.26
CA GLY A 125 17.99 -21.11 5.05
C GLY A 125 18.86 -20.39 4.00
N GLY A 126 19.62 -21.15 3.21
CA GLY A 126 20.52 -20.62 2.16
C GLY A 126 19.86 -19.84 1.02
N ASP A 127 18.55 -19.57 1.08
CA ASP A 127 17.85 -18.64 0.17
C ASP A 127 17.84 -17.17 0.68
N LEU A 128 18.47 -16.93 1.83
CA LEU A 128 18.83 -15.61 2.38
C LEU A 128 17.66 -14.65 2.62
N GLY A 129 16.41 -15.13 2.59
CA GLY A 129 15.21 -14.30 2.75
C GLY A 129 14.91 -13.45 1.52
N LEU A 130 15.62 -13.68 0.41
CA LEU A 130 15.61 -12.85 -0.79
C LEU A 130 15.32 -13.64 -2.06
N PHE A 131 15.43 -14.97 -2.01
CA PHE A 131 15.14 -15.84 -3.14
C PHE A 131 14.07 -16.86 -2.77
N ASN A 132 13.22 -17.24 -3.71
CA ASN A 132 12.36 -18.41 -3.52
C ASN A 132 13.17 -19.66 -3.90
N THR A 133 13.14 -20.69 -3.04
CA THR A 133 13.73 -22.01 -3.27
C THR A 133 13.59 -22.53 -4.71
N THR A 134 12.46 -22.27 -5.39
CA THR A 134 12.21 -22.76 -6.75
C THR A 134 12.80 -21.88 -7.85
N THR A 135 12.97 -20.57 -7.61
CA THR A 135 13.43 -19.59 -8.60
C THR A 135 14.78 -18.96 -8.25
N ARG A 136 15.51 -19.51 -7.27
CA ARG A 136 16.76 -18.95 -6.75
C ARG A 136 17.87 -18.78 -7.78
N PHE A 137 17.81 -19.51 -8.89
CA PHE A 137 18.75 -19.41 -10.02
C PHE A 137 18.16 -18.70 -11.25
N GLU A 138 16.88 -18.29 -11.21
CA GLU A 138 16.20 -17.67 -12.35
C GLU A 138 16.46 -16.17 -12.44
N THR A 139 17.55 -15.81 -13.12
CA THR A 139 18.05 -14.43 -13.25
C THR A 139 17.08 -13.45 -13.94
N SER A 140 16.08 -13.94 -14.67
CA SER A 140 15.07 -13.10 -15.33
C SER A 140 13.92 -12.67 -14.41
N GLN A 141 13.62 -13.45 -13.37
CA GLN A 141 12.50 -13.19 -12.47
C GLN A 141 12.91 -12.38 -11.24
N ASN A 142 14.14 -12.56 -10.78
CA ASN A 142 14.66 -11.84 -9.63
C ASN A 142 15.20 -10.48 -10.06
N LYS A 143 15.06 -9.49 -9.18
CA LYS A 143 15.58 -8.12 -9.33
C LYS A 143 16.30 -7.73 -8.06
N VAL A 144 17.34 -8.47 -7.71
CA VAL A 144 18.02 -8.32 -6.42
C VAL A 144 19.52 -8.31 -6.66
N VAL A 145 20.21 -7.36 -6.04
CA VAL A 145 21.67 -7.36 -5.94
C VAL A 145 22.01 -7.52 -4.47
N THR A 146 22.84 -8.52 -4.14
CA THR A 146 23.24 -8.81 -2.77
C THR A 146 24.75 -8.74 -2.63
N VAL A 147 25.17 -8.30 -1.46
CA VAL A 147 26.51 -8.53 -0.90
C VAL A 147 26.32 -9.52 0.23
N GLU A 148 26.71 -10.76 0.03
CA GLU A 148 26.58 -11.82 1.03
C GLU A 148 27.84 -12.00 1.85
N PHE A 149 27.65 -12.27 3.13
CA PHE A 149 28.67 -12.77 4.06
C PHE A 149 28.23 -14.18 4.44
N ASP A 150 28.57 -15.15 3.59
CA ASP A 150 28.11 -16.52 3.73
C ASP A 150 29.09 -17.32 4.60
N SER A 151 28.55 -17.84 5.70
CA SER A 151 29.28 -18.66 6.67
C SER A 151 29.16 -20.15 6.38
N TYR A 152 28.19 -20.55 5.57
CA TYR A 152 27.91 -21.93 5.21
C TYR A 152 28.37 -22.23 3.79
N LYS A 153 28.40 -23.52 3.45
CA LYS A 153 28.74 -23.96 2.10
C LYS A 153 27.63 -24.86 1.59
N ASN A 154 26.82 -24.32 0.70
CA ASN A 154 25.88 -25.07 -0.12
C ASN A 154 26.57 -25.64 -1.38
N GLU A 155 25.78 -26.32 -2.23
CA GLU A 155 26.28 -26.97 -3.45
C GLU A 155 26.78 -25.97 -4.50
N TRP A 156 26.30 -24.73 -4.45
CA TRP A 156 26.64 -23.66 -5.39
C TRP A 156 27.78 -22.75 -4.92
N ASP A 157 28.31 -22.98 -3.71
CA ASP A 157 29.28 -22.07 -3.08
C ASP A 157 30.74 -22.47 -3.31
N PRO A 158 31.67 -21.49 -3.28
CA PRO A 158 33.08 -21.77 -3.19
C PRO A 158 33.44 -22.53 -1.90
N PRO A 159 34.64 -23.13 -1.80
CA PRO A 159 35.06 -23.81 -0.59
C PRO A 159 35.17 -22.88 0.62
N GLY A 160 34.32 -23.11 1.63
CA GLY A 160 34.37 -22.44 2.93
C GLY A 160 33.65 -21.09 2.96
N PRO A 161 33.70 -20.38 4.10
CA PRO A 161 33.06 -19.08 4.25
C PRO A 161 33.60 -18.06 3.26
N HIS A 162 32.71 -17.24 2.72
CA HIS A 162 33.05 -16.29 1.66
C HIS A 162 32.22 -15.01 1.73
N VAL A 163 32.77 -13.95 1.13
CA VAL A 163 32.01 -12.74 0.79
C VAL A 163 31.73 -12.79 -0.70
N GLY A 164 30.49 -12.50 -1.09
CA GLY A 164 29.99 -12.67 -2.44
C GLY A 164 29.21 -11.46 -2.96
N ILE A 165 29.19 -11.26 -4.28
CA ILE A 165 28.29 -10.33 -4.95
C ILE A 165 27.41 -11.11 -5.91
N ASN A 166 26.10 -11.08 -5.67
CA ASN A 166 25.13 -11.87 -6.43
C ASN A 166 24.19 -10.93 -7.20
N ILE A 167 23.82 -11.35 -8.42
CA ILE A 167 22.94 -10.60 -9.31
C ILE A 167 21.80 -11.52 -9.73
N ASN A 168 20.59 -11.24 -9.24
CA ASN A 168 19.34 -11.95 -9.56
C ASN A 168 19.38 -13.48 -9.34
N SER A 169 20.40 -14.00 -8.67
CA SER A 169 20.63 -15.41 -8.43
C SER A 169 21.28 -15.56 -7.07
N ILE A 170 21.04 -16.68 -6.39
CA ILE A 170 21.73 -17.02 -5.15
C ILE A 170 23.21 -17.34 -5.37
N SER A 171 23.63 -17.68 -6.59
CA SER A 171 25.05 -17.94 -6.86
C SER A 171 25.80 -16.63 -7.10
N SER A 172 26.88 -16.43 -6.35
CA SER A 172 27.79 -15.29 -6.46
C SER A 172 28.43 -15.19 -7.85
N VAL A 173 28.38 -14.00 -8.44
CA VAL A 173 29.06 -13.68 -9.71
C VAL A 173 30.57 -13.54 -9.48
N VAL A 174 30.93 -12.93 -8.35
CA VAL A 174 32.31 -12.87 -7.85
C VAL A 174 32.27 -13.15 -6.36
N ASN A 175 33.31 -13.81 -5.84
CA ASN A 175 33.46 -14.11 -4.43
C ASN A 175 34.92 -13.99 -4.00
N ALA A 176 35.13 -13.91 -2.68
CA ALA A 176 36.44 -13.95 -2.05
C ALA A 176 36.33 -14.70 -0.73
N SER A 177 37.41 -15.39 -0.34
CA SER A 177 37.45 -16.10 0.95
C SER A 177 37.24 -15.13 2.11
N TRP A 178 36.42 -15.55 3.05
CA TRP A 178 36.19 -14.84 4.30
C TRP A 178 36.77 -15.66 5.44
N ASP A 179 37.73 -15.07 6.17
CA ASP A 179 38.33 -15.70 7.35
C ASP A 179 37.37 -15.66 8.56
N PHE A 180 36.18 -16.24 8.41
CA PHE A 180 35.23 -16.45 9.48
C PHE A 180 35.21 -17.93 9.87
N ASN A 181 35.16 -18.18 11.17
CA ASN A 181 35.00 -19.51 11.73
C ASN A 181 34.42 -19.39 13.15
N GLY A 182 34.02 -20.52 13.75
CA GLY A 182 33.37 -20.53 15.07
C GLY A 182 34.19 -19.89 16.20
N THR A 183 35.52 -19.73 16.06
CA THR A 183 36.35 -19.05 17.07
C THR A 183 36.22 -17.53 17.03
N ARG A 184 35.76 -16.97 15.91
CA ARG A 184 35.46 -15.54 15.72
C ARG A 184 34.01 -15.18 16.08
N SER A 185 33.30 -16.08 16.76
CA SER A 185 31.96 -15.83 17.27
C SER A 185 31.96 -14.60 18.17
N ARG A 186 31.06 -13.66 17.88
CA ARG A 186 30.93 -12.36 18.56
C ARG A 186 32.16 -11.43 18.42
N GLU A 187 33.07 -11.71 17.49
CA GLU A 187 34.13 -10.77 17.12
C GLU A 187 33.56 -9.69 16.19
N LEU A 188 33.97 -8.44 16.40
CA LEU A 188 33.50 -7.31 15.60
C LEU A 188 34.15 -7.31 14.22
N ALA A 189 33.33 -7.21 13.19
CA ALA A 189 33.71 -7.00 11.82
C ALA A 189 33.18 -5.66 11.31
N TYR A 190 33.94 -5.05 10.41
CA TYR A 190 33.64 -3.79 9.75
C TYR A 190 33.49 -4.04 8.27
N ALA A 191 32.38 -3.60 7.68
CA ALA A 191 32.14 -3.72 6.25
C ALA A 191 31.75 -2.39 5.63
N GLN A 192 32.16 -2.22 4.37
CA GLN A 192 31.81 -1.09 3.53
C GLN A 192 31.44 -1.59 2.15
N THR A 193 30.32 -1.12 1.61
CA THR A 193 29.97 -1.32 0.20
C THR A 193 29.85 0.04 -0.48
N THR A 194 30.50 0.19 -1.62
CA THR A 194 30.48 1.41 -2.43
C THR A 194 30.06 1.11 -3.85
N TYR A 195 29.25 1.97 -4.44
CA TYR A 195 29.02 1.97 -5.88
C TYR A 195 29.51 3.28 -6.48
N ASN A 196 30.42 3.17 -7.46
CA ASN A 196 30.98 4.29 -8.19
C ASN A 196 30.41 4.32 -9.62
N THR A 197 29.65 5.37 -9.92
CA THR A 197 28.95 5.58 -11.20
C THR A 197 29.89 5.92 -12.35
N SER A 198 31.04 6.54 -12.06
CA SER A 198 32.02 6.89 -13.10
C SER A 198 32.73 5.64 -13.66
N THR A 199 32.83 4.58 -12.86
CA THR A 199 33.48 3.32 -13.24
C THR A 199 32.50 2.15 -13.39
N ASN A 200 31.23 2.33 -13.01
CA ASN A 200 30.21 1.28 -12.85
C ASN A 200 30.71 0.14 -11.97
N MET A 201 31.29 0.47 -10.82
CA MET A 201 31.96 -0.50 -9.96
C MET A 201 31.27 -0.60 -8.60
N LEU A 202 30.77 -1.79 -8.29
CA LEU A 202 30.31 -2.18 -6.96
C LEU A 202 31.48 -2.84 -6.23
N SER A 203 31.94 -2.24 -5.14
CA SER A 203 33.07 -2.72 -4.34
C SER A 203 32.64 -2.96 -2.90
N VAL A 204 33.12 -4.07 -2.34
CA VAL A 204 32.88 -4.48 -0.96
C VAL A 204 34.23 -4.57 -0.27
N PHE A 205 34.32 -4.04 0.93
CA PHE A 205 35.50 -4.09 1.79
C PHE A 205 35.10 -4.63 3.15
N TRP A 206 35.92 -5.49 3.74
CA TRP A 206 35.68 -5.99 5.09
C TRP A 206 36.98 -6.24 5.85
N THR A 207 36.91 -6.10 7.17
CA THR A 207 38.05 -6.35 8.07
C THR A 207 37.58 -6.62 9.50
N TYR A 208 38.38 -7.34 10.27
CA TYR A 208 38.25 -7.46 11.73
C TYR A 208 39.08 -6.42 12.48
N LYS A 209 39.91 -5.63 11.76
CA LYS A 209 40.76 -4.59 12.36
C LYS A 209 40.08 -3.23 12.27
N LYS A 210 40.09 -2.49 13.37
CA LYS A 210 39.49 -1.15 13.45
C LYS A 210 40.24 -0.09 12.63
N SER A 211 41.50 -0.31 12.23
CA SER A 211 42.28 0.58 11.34
C SER A 211 42.90 -0.17 10.15
N GLY A 212 42.71 0.39 8.96
CA GLY A 212 42.76 -0.28 7.65
C GLY A 212 44.15 -0.54 7.05
N GLU A 213 44.97 -1.35 7.72
CA GLU A 213 46.19 -1.89 7.09
C GLU A 213 45.96 -3.25 6.40
N ASP A 214 44.88 -3.97 6.73
CA ASP A 214 44.47 -5.21 6.05
C ASP A 214 42.95 -5.21 5.82
N THR A 215 42.51 -4.55 4.75
CA THR A 215 41.13 -4.62 4.27
C THR A 215 41.05 -5.62 3.14
N ASN A 216 40.30 -6.71 3.36
CA ASN A 216 39.92 -7.58 2.26
C ASN A 216 38.94 -6.83 1.36
N SER A 217 38.94 -7.15 0.07
CA SER A 217 38.05 -6.50 -0.88
C SER A 217 37.61 -7.42 -2.00
N LEU A 218 36.45 -7.10 -2.55
CA LEU A 218 35.82 -7.74 -3.69
C LEU A 218 35.19 -6.65 -4.56
N SER A 219 35.23 -6.77 -5.88
CA SER A 219 34.65 -5.76 -6.77
C SER A 219 34.08 -6.37 -8.03
N LEU A 220 32.98 -5.80 -8.50
CA LEU A 220 32.28 -6.20 -9.70
C LEU A 220 31.94 -4.99 -10.55
N LYS A 221 32.27 -5.05 -11.84
CA LYS A 221 31.83 -4.05 -12.81
C LYS A 221 30.41 -4.38 -13.26
N ILE A 222 29.45 -3.53 -12.92
CA ILE A 222 28.02 -3.72 -13.17
C ILE A 222 27.34 -2.37 -13.40
N ASP A 223 26.48 -2.28 -14.40
CA ASP A 223 25.56 -1.16 -14.54
C ASP A 223 24.26 -1.48 -13.82
N LEU A 224 24.02 -0.86 -12.66
CA LEU A 224 22.84 -1.16 -11.85
C LEU A 224 21.50 -0.83 -12.55
N ARG A 225 21.51 0.02 -13.59
CA ARG A 225 20.32 0.36 -14.38
C ARG A 225 19.77 -0.82 -15.19
N ASP A 226 20.63 -1.78 -15.51
CA ASP A 226 20.25 -2.97 -16.28
C ASP A 226 19.64 -4.05 -15.38
N VAL A 227 19.74 -3.88 -14.06
CA VAL A 227 19.39 -4.90 -13.06
C VAL A 227 18.25 -4.46 -12.16
N LEU A 228 18.30 -3.23 -11.64
CA LEU A 228 17.39 -2.72 -10.61
C LEU A 228 16.49 -1.58 -11.14
N PRO A 229 15.27 -1.43 -10.61
CA PRO A 229 14.39 -0.32 -10.95
C PRO A 229 14.91 1.04 -10.42
N GLU A 230 14.27 2.14 -10.82
CA GLU A 230 14.63 3.50 -10.40
C GLU A 230 14.59 3.67 -8.88
N GLN A 231 13.61 3.03 -8.21
CA GLN A 231 13.44 3.10 -6.77
C GLN A 231 13.66 1.73 -6.12
N VAL A 232 14.61 1.67 -5.20
CA VAL A 232 15.01 0.44 -4.51
C VAL A 232 14.82 0.56 -3.00
N ALA A 233 14.50 -0.57 -2.37
CA ALA A 233 14.72 -0.79 -0.95
C ALA A 233 16.13 -1.34 -0.74
N PHE A 234 16.70 -1.04 0.43
CA PHE A 234 18.00 -1.55 0.84
C PHE A 234 18.04 -1.78 2.34
N GLY A 235 18.84 -2.76 2.75
CA GLY A 235 18.85 -3.22 4.13
C GLY A 235 19.65 -4.49 4.30
N PHE A 236 19.42 -5.16 5.41
CA PHE A 236 20.03 -6.42 5.76
C PHE A 236 19.00 -7.55 5.74
N SER A 237 19.40 -8.73 5.30
CA SER A 237 18.58 -9.94 5.36
C SER A 237 19.39 -11.10 5.90
N ALA A 238 18.81 -11.89 6.79
CA ALA A 238 19.38 -13.14 7.28
C ALA A 238 18.27 -14.16 7.51
N THR A 239 18.66 -15.42 7.63
CA THR A 239 17.76 -16.54 7.77
C THR A 239 18.32 -17.55 8.77
N THR A 240 17.43 -18.40 9.30
CA THR A 240 17.87 -19.61 9.98
C THR A 240 17.62 -20.81 9.09
N GLY A 241 18.60 -21.71 9.04
CA GLY A 241 18.50 -22.99 8.34
C GLY A 241 18.36 -24.15 9.30
N ARG A 242 19.04 -25.26 8.97
CA ARG A 242 19.16 -26.42 9.86
C ARG A 242 20.02 -26.12 11.08
N LEU A 243 21.03 -25.29 10.87
CA LEU A 243 21.94 -24.77 11.87
C LEU A 243 21.53 -23.33 12.19
N LEU A 244 22.08 -22.78 13.28
CA LEU A 244 21.66 -21.48 13.81
C LEU A 244 22.88 -20.61 14.03
N GLU A 245 22.80 -19.39 13.52
CA GLU A 245 23.63 -18.27 13.94
C GLU A 245 22.78 -17.00 14.02
N ASN A 246 23.29 -16.00 14.71
CA ASN A 246 22.62 -14.71 14.86
C ASN A 246 23.54 -13.60 14.37
N PRO A 247 23.34 -13.12 13.13
CA PRO A 247 23.98 -11.91 12.65
C PRO A 247 23.40 -10.68 13.35
N ILE A 248 24.28 -9.85 13.88
CA ILE A 248 23.94 -8.68 14.69
C ILE A 248 24.56 -7.44 14.04
N ILE A 249 23.75 -6.43 13.72
CA ILE A 249 24.20 -5.14 13.18
C ILE A 249 24.27 -4.14 14.34
N LEU A 250 25.45 -3.58 14.57
CA LEU A 250 25.73 -2.66 15.67
C LEU A 250 25.62 -1.19 15.24
N SER A 251 26.07 -0.89 14.02
CA SER A 251 26.02 0.47 13.47
C SER A 251 25.76 0.43 11.98
N TRP A 252 25.11 1.47 11.45
CA TRP A 252 24.83 1.58 10.02
C TRP A 252 24.90 3.04 9.54
N GLU A 253 25.73 3.28 8.54
CA GLU A 253 25.88 4.56 7.83
C GLU A 253 25.54 4.32 6.37
N PHE A 254 24.80 5.25 5.76
CA PHE A 254 24.53 5.26 4.33
C PHE A 254 24.62 6.69 3.80
N SER A 255 25.17 6.86 2.60
CA SER A 255 25.18 8.13 1.87
C SER A 255 25.02 7.89 0.37
N SER A 256 24.21 8.69 -0.29
CA SER A 256 24.10 8.77 -1.75
C SER A 256 24.11 10.21 -2.24
N ASN A 257 24.32 10.44 -3.55
CA ASN A 257 24.61 11.76 -4.10
C ASN A 257 23.65 12.27 -5.19
N LEU A 258 22.64 11.49 -5.60
CA LEU A 258 21.73 11.93 -6.65
C LEU A 258 20.74 12.95 -6.09
N ASP A 259 20.99 14.21 -6.42
CA ASP A 259 20.10 15.34 -6.14
C ASP A 259 19.47 15.84 -7.44
N THR A 260 18.27 15.34 -7.76
CA THR A 260 17.50 15.83 -8.93
C THR A 260 16.80 17.16 -8.65
N SER A 261 16.90 17.70 -7.42
CA SER A 261 16.05 18.78 -6.93
C SER A 261 16.50 20.19 -7.34
N SER A 262 17.79 20.48 -7.55
CA SER A 262 18.26 21.87 -7.65
C SER A 262 18.06 22.53 -9.03
N LYS A 263 18.55 21.91 -10.11
CA LYS A 263 18.55 22.54 -11.46
C LYS A 263 17.18 22.60 -12.12
N ASN A 264 16.31 21.63 -11.83
CA ASN A 264 14.97 21.59 -12.39
C ASN A 264 14.04 22.56 -11.67
N ARG A 265 14.20 22.76 -10.35
CA ARG A 265 13.34 23.62 -9.55
C ARG A 265 13.34 25.08 -10.01
N GLU A 266 14.48 25.69 -10.36
CA GLU A 266 14.48 27.09 -10.84
C GLU A 266 13.74 27.25 -12.17
N LYS A 267 14.01 26.38 -13.15
CA LYS A 267 13.32 26.42 -14.45
C LYS A 267 11.83 26.16 -14.32
N TRP A 268 11.44 25.17 -13.52
CA TRP A 268 10.03 24.84 -13.27
C TRP A 268 9.33 25.92 -12.46
N MET A 269 9.99 26.53 -11.49
CA MET A 269 9.42 27.63 -10.70
C MET A 269 9.21 28.88 -11.57
N HIS A 270 10.13 29.19 -12.49
CA HIS A 270 9.91 30.26 -13.48
C HIS A 270 8.77 29.94 -14.46
N ALA A 271 8.72 28.73 -15.01
CA ALA A 271 7.63 28.31 -15.89
C ALA A 271 6.27 28.31 -15.17
N PHE A 272 6.23 27.87 -13.92
CA PHE A 272 5.05 27.89 -13.04
C PHE A 272 4.58 29.33 -12.78
N LEU A 273 5.49 30.23 -12.43
CA LEU A 273 5.14 31.63 -12.16
C LEU A 273 4.53 32.31 -13.41
N ILE A 274 5.09 32.03 -14.60
CA ILE A 274 4.57 32.54 -15.87
C ILE A 274 3.17 31.99 -16.15
N ALA A 275 2.94 30.68 -15.96
CA ALA A 275 1.64 30.04 -16.18
C ALA A 275 0.55 30.57 -15.24
N VAL A 276 0.88 30.79 -13.96
CA VAL A 276 -0.05 31.37 -12.97
C VAL A 276 -0.40 32.82 -13.34
N ILE A 277 0.59 33.64 -13.70
CA ILE A 277 0.35 35.05 -14.11
C ILE A 277 -0.53 35.11 -15.36
N ALA A 278 -0.33 34.20 -16.33
CA ALA A 278 -1.14 34.13 -17.54
C ALA A 278 -2.59 33.67 -17.29
N ALA A 279 -2.85 32.91 -16.23
CA ALA A 279 -4.19 32.40 -15.90
C ALA A 279 -5.09 33.41 -15.16
N ILE A 280 -4.50 34.39 -14.45
CA ILE A 280 -5.24 35.39 -13.66
C ILE A 280 -6.24 36.21 -14.51
N PRO A 281 -5.88 36.76 -15.69
CA PRO A 281 -6.82 37.51 -16.53
C PRO A 281 -8.03 36.67 -16.99
N PHE A 282 -7.80 35.39 -17.34
CA PHE A 282 -8.87 34.47 -17.73
C PHE A 282 -9.83 34.18 -16.58
N PHE A 283 -9.29 34.04 -15.36
CA PHE A 283 -10.10 33.84 -14.17
C PHE A 283 -10.96 35.09 -13.85
N ILE A 284 -10.39 36.29 -13.97
CA ILE A 284 -11.10 37.56 -13.77
C ILE A 284 -12.24 37.72 -14.79
N ILE A 285 -11.98 37.46 -16.08
CA ILE A 285 -13.00 37.53 -17.14
C ILE A 285 -14.14 36.54 -16.89
N SER A 286 -13.81 35.32 -16.47
CA SER A 286 -14.79 34.29 -16.10
C SER A 286 -15.68 34.73 -14.93
N MET A 287 -15.09 35.32 -13.88
CA MET A 287 -15.81 35.83 -12.72
C MET A 287 -16.72 37.02 -13.06
N LEU A 288 -16.27 37.94 -13.92
CA LEU A 288 -17.09 39.03 -14.44
C LEU A 288 -18.28 38.50 -15.25
N GLY A 289 -18.07 37.49 -16.10
CA GLY A 289 -19.13 36.84 -16.86
C GLY A 289 -20.18 36.16 -15.97
N LEU A 290 -19.74 35.49 -14.89
CA LEU A 290 -20.63 34.90 -13.89
C LEU A 290 -21.43 35.95 -13.11
N ALA A 291 -20.80 37.08 -12.75
CA ALA A 291 -21.46 38.20 -12.08
C ALA A 291 -22.54 38.83 -12.97
N LEU A 292 -22.23 39.12 -14.24
CA LEU A 292 -23.18 39.59 -15.24
C LEU A 292 -24.35 38.62 -15.43
N ARG A 293 -24.07 37.31 -15.50
CA ARG A 293 -25.11 36.29 -15.62
C ARG A 293 -26.02 36.24 -14.39
N ARG A 294 -25.45 36.31 -13.18
CA ARG A 294 -26.22 36.39 -11.93
C ARG A 294 -27.09 37.63 -11.89
N LEU A 295 -26.60 38.76 -12.39
CA LEU A 295 -27.34 40.02 -12.47
C LEU A 295 -28.54 39.91 -13.42
N VAL A 296 -28.34 39.33 -14.61
CA VAL A 296 -29.42 39.08 -15.59
C VAL A 296 -30.48 38.11 -15.03
N VAL A 297 -30.06 37.04 -14.35
CA VAL A 297 -30.97 36.09 -13.70
C VAL A 297 -31.74 36.76 -12.57
N LYS A 298 -31.09 37.59 -11.74
CA LYS A 298 -31.76 38.41 -10.71
C LYS A 298 -32.81 39.34 -11.32
N MET A 299 -32.48 40.03 -12.40
CA MET A 299 -33.42 40.92 -13.11
C MET A 299 -34.62 40.14 -13.67
N ARG A 300 -34.41 38.93 -14.20
CA ARG A 300 -35.50 38.05 -14.67
C ARG A 300 -36.38 37.57 -13.52
N ILE A 301 -35.78 37.18 -12.39
CA ILE A 301 -36.51 36.74 -11.19
C ILE A 301 -37.28 37.90 -10.55
N ALA A 302 -36.72 39.12 -10.53
CA ALA A 302 -37.41 40.31 -10.03
C ALA A 302 -38.65 40.65 -10.87
N LYS A 303 -38.61 40.39 -12.18
CA LYS A 303 -39.78 40.54 -13.07
C LYS A 303 -40.86 39.49 -12.81
N ILE A 304 -40.48 38.28 -12.39
CA ILE A 304 -41.40 37.18 -12.05
C ILE A 304 -42.02 37.38 -10.66
N LYS A 305 -41.27 37.96 -9.71
CA LYS A 305 -41.72 38.26 -8.34
C LYS A 305 -42.60 39.52 -8.20
N GLY A 306 -43.00 40.13 -9.32
CA GLY A 306 -43.96 41.25 -9.34
C GLY A 306 -45.43 40.83 -9.16
N LEU A 307 -45.73 39.53 -9.08
CA LEU A 307 -47.06 39.00 -8.74
C LEU A 307 -46.92 38.08 -7.51
N GLY A 308 -47.38 38.53 -6.35
CA GLY A 308 -47.49 37.69 -5.14
C GLY A 308 -46.70 38.22 -3.94
N ASN A 309 -47.45 38.76 -2.97
CA ASN A 309 -46.99 39.36 -1.72
C ASN A 309 -46.44 38.36 -0.68
N ALA A 310 -45.72 38.96 0.28
CA ALA A 310 -45.42 38.56 1.66
C ALA A 310 -44.02 37.96 1.94
N ALA A 311 -43.41 38.49 3.00
CA ALA A 311 -41.98 38.54 3.33
C ALA A 311 -41.54 37.52 4.41
N VAL A 312 -40.22 37.26 4.51
CA VAL A 312 -39.35 37.31 5.75
C VAL A 312 -37.85 37.18 5.35
N PRO A 313 -36.88 37.83 6.05
CA PRO A 313 -35.50 38.18 5.60
C PRO A 313 -34.35 37.18 5.96
N PRO A 314 -33.08 37.46 5.59
CA PRO A 314 -32.04 36.45 5.31
C PRO A 314 -31.01 36.22 6.42
N SER A 315 -30.57 34.97 6.60
CA SER A 315 -29.31 34.67 7.32
C SER A 315 -28.66 33.36 6.84
N ILE A 316 -28.14 33.31 5.62
CA ILE A 316 -27.30 32.18 5.15
C ILE A 316 -26.19 32.74 4.28
N SER A 317 -25.21 33.43 4.89
CA SER A 317 -24.00 33.84 4.17
C SER A 317 -22.74 33.86 5.05
N LYS A 318 -22.71 33.11 6.15
CA LYS A 318 -21.55 33.10 7.06
C LYS A 318 -21.01 31.70 7.38
N HIS A 319 -21.23 30.72 6.51
CA HIS A 319 -20.73 29.36 6.71
C HIS A 319 -20.21 28.71 5.42
N LEU A 320 -19.42 29.46 4.64
CA LEU A 320 -18.75 28.94 3.44
C LEU A 320 -17.25 29.24 3.43
N GLU A 321 -16.60 29.18 4.60
CA GLU A 321 -15.14 29.36 4.73
C GLU A 321 -14.52 28.48 5.83
N ARG A 322 -14.81 27.17 5.83
CA ARG A 322 -13.97 26.21 6.57
C ARG A 322 -13.55 25.07 5.66
N LEU A 323 -12.28 25.11 5.28
CA LEU A 323 -11.54 24.11 4.52
C LEU A 323 -11.72 22.72 5.16
N ALA A 324 -12.39 21.82 4.43
CA ALA A 324 -12.71 20.46 4.85
C ALA A 324 -11.50 19.53 4.67
N LEU A 325 -10.75 19.33 5.76
CA LEU A 325 -9.83 18.19 5.91
C LEU A 325 -10.62 17.00 6.50
N PRO A 326 -10.46 15.76 5.99
CA PRO A 326 -11.10 14.58 6.57
C PRO A 326 -10.58 14.30 7.99
N ARG A 327 -11.47 13.95 8.93
CA ARG A 327 -11.13 13.53 10.30
C ARG A 327 -11.68 12.14 10.56
N ARG A 328 -11.00 11.35 11.39
CA ARG A 328 -11.54 10.10 11.98
C ARG A 328 -12.50 10.49 13.11
N PHE A 329 -13.76 10.09 13.02
CA PHE A 329 -14.80 10.36 14.01
C PHE A 329 -14.89 9.24 15.05
N ALA A 330 -15.33 9.57 16.27
CA ALA A 330 -15.62 8.58 17.31
C ALA A 330 -16.98 7.89 17.05
N TYR A 331 -17.15 6.65 17.52
CA TYR A 331 -18.37 5.84 17.32
C TYR A 331 -19.66 6.54 17.76
N GLN A 332 -19.63 7.32 18.85
CA GLN A 332 -20.79 8.11 19.29
C GLN A 332 -21.19 9.25 18.34
N GLU A 333 -20.27 9.80 17.54
CA GLU A 333 -20.59 10.88 16.58
C GLU A 333 -21.28 10.32 15.31
N LEU A 334 -21.01 9.06 14.97
CA LEU A 334 -21.67 8.33 13.87
C LEU A 334 -23.17 8.08 14.13
N ILE A 335 -23.60 7.92 15.38
CA ILE A 335 -25.00 7.64 15.75
C ILE A 335 -25.92 8.84 15.44
N SER A 336 -25.38 10.06 15.38
CA SER A 336 -26.15 11.28 15.06
C SER A 336 -26.40 11.46 13.56
N CYS A 337 -25.70 10.73 12.71
CA CYS A 337 -25.84 10.80 11.26
C CYS A 337 -26.60 9.57 10.82
N SER A 338 -27.61 9.73 9.96
CA SER A 338 -28.34 8.59 9.44
C SER A 338 -27.35 7.65 8.75
N HIS A 339 -27.10 6.48 9.35
CA HIS A 339 -26.29 5.35 8.84
C HIS A 339 -26.52 5.11 7.34
N HIS A 340 -27.76 5.37 6.92
CA HIS A 340 -28.25 5.38 5.56
C HIS A 340 -27.48 6.30 4.59
N TRP A 341 -27.12 7.52 4.99
CA TRP A 341 -26.37 8.47 4.16
C TRP A 341 -24.92 8.04 3.93
N ILE A 342 -24.34 7.28 4.86
CA ILE A 342 -22.98 6.75 4.71
C ILE A 342 -22.94 5.71 3.58
N ALA A 343 -23.86 4.75 3.62
CA ALA A 343 -23.99 3.74 2.57
C ALA A 343 -24.34 4.38 1.22
N LEU A 344 -25.21 5.39 1.20
CA LEU A 344 -25.56 6.10 -0.02
C LEU A 344 -24.37 6.84 -0.64
N GLY A 345 -23.58 7.54 0.18
CA GLY A 345 -22.39 8.23 -0.28
C GLY A 345 -21.33 7.26 -0.81
N LEU A 346 -21.15 6.10 -0.15
CA LEU A 346 -20.26 5.04 -0.63
C LEU A 346 -20.77 4.42 -1.95
N ALA A 347 -22.07 4.14 -2.07
CA ALA A 347 -22.66 3.64 -3.31
C ALA A 347 -22.51 4.64 -4.46
N SER A 348 -22.64 5.95 -4.18
CA SER A 348 -22.38 7.01 -5.15
C SER A 348 -20.93 7.05 -5.62
N ALA A 349 -19.96 6.81 -4.72
CA ALA A 349 -18.56 6.72 -5.10
C ALA A 349 -18.31 5.51 -6.02
N LEU A 350 -18.88 4.35 -5.71
CA LEU A 350 -18.76 3.15 -6.54
C LEU A 350 -19.45 3.29 -7.89
N HIS A 351 -20.62 3.93 -7.93
CA HIS A 351 -21.30 4.24 -9.19
C HIS A 351 -20.41 5.09 -10.10
N TYR A 352 -19.77 6.11 -9.52
CA TYR A 352 -18.83 6.92 -10.27
C TYR A 352 -17.64 6.09 -10.82
N LEU A 353 -17.02 5.26 -9.98
CA LEU A 353 -15.85 4.45 -10.38
C LEU A 353 -16.20 3.36 -11.40
N HIS A 354 -17.37 2.74 -11.27
CA HIS A 354 -17.78 1.61 -12.09
C HIS A 354 -18.48 2.00 -13.39
N GLU A 355 -19.21 3.11 -13.39
CA GLU A 355 -20.16 3.47 -14.45
C GLU A 355 -19.89 4.85 -15.09
N ASP A 356 -19.55 5.89 -14.30
CA ASP A 356 -19.40 7.26 -14.84
C ASP A 356 -17.98 7.63 -15.28
N ALA A 357 -16.96 6.97 -14.73
CA ALA A 357 -15.57 7.20 -15.09
C ALA A 357 -15.28 6.81 -16.55
N GLU A 358 -14.39 7.55 -17.23
CA GLU A 358 -14.03 7.29 -18.64
C GLU A 358 -13.51 5.85 -18.85
N GLN A 359 -12.84 5.32 -17.84
CA GLN A 359 -12.47 3.91 -17.73
C GLN A 359 -12.97 3.40 -16.38
N CYS A 360 -13.52 2.19 -16.35
CA CYS A 360 -13.96 1.58 -15.10
C CYS A 360 -12.76 1.38 -14.16
N ILE A 361 -12.90 1.83 -12.92
CA ILE A 361 -11.92 1.68 -11.85
C ILE A 361 -12.48 0.69 -10.83
N LEU A 362 -11.74 -0.38 -10.56
CA LEU A 362 -12.01 -1.30 -9.44
C LEU A 362 -11.21 -0.84 -8.23
N HIS A 363 -11.85 -0.66 -7.08
CA HIS A 363 -11.19 -0.19 -5.87
C HIS A 363 -10.39 -1.31 -5.17
N ARG A 364 -10.96 -2.51 -5.06
CA ARG A 364 -10.34 -3.74 -4.52
C ARG A 364 -9.98 -3.74 -3.02
N ASP A 365 -10.19 -2.65 -2.31
CA ASP A 365 -9.99 -2.53 -0.84
C ASP A 365 -11.09 -1.71 -0.17
N ILE A 366 -12.35 -2.00 -0.48
CA ILE A 366 -13.49 -1.35 0.18
C ILE A 366 -13.65 -1.99 1.57
N LYS A 367 -13.45 -1.19 2.60
CA LYS A 367 -13.60 -1.57 4.01
C LYS A 367 -13.94 -0.34 4.83
N SER A 368 -14.49 -0.57 6.02
CA SER A 368 -14.90 0.53 6.91
C SER A 368 -13.75 1.50 7.24
N ALA A 369 -12.50 1.02 7.34
CA ALA A 369 -11.31 1.86 7.57
C ALA A 369 -10.97 2.83 6.42
N ASN A 370 -11.45 2.55 5.20
CA ASN A 370 -11.24 3.35 4.00
C ASN A 370 -12.45 4.25 3.65
N VAL A 371 -13.53 4.17 4.45
CA VAL A 371 -14.69 5.06 4.35
C VAL A 371 -14.45 6.27 5.26
N LEU A 372 -14.18 7.42 4.66
CA LEU A 372 -13.92 8.67 5.36
C LEU A 372 -15.19 9.53 5.40
N LEU A 373 -15.34 10.32 6.46
CA LEU A 373 -16.37 11.33 6.57
C LEU A 373 -15.70 12.71 6.63
N ASP A 374 -16.31 13.72 6.02
CA ASP A 374 -15.91 15.11 6.21
C ASP A 374 -16.73 15.78 7.33
N ASN A 375 -16.48 17.07 7.58
CA ASN A 375 -17.13 17.83 8.66
C ASN A 375 -18.65 17.95 8.49
N ASP A 376 -19.18 17.70 7.28
CA ASP A 376 -20.61 17.69 6.99
C ASP A 376 -21.17 16.26 7.00
N PHE A 377 -20.40 15.29 7.49
CA PHE A 377 -20.69 13.86 7.47
C PHE A 377 -20.93 13.30 6.06
N SER A 378 -20.39 13.95 5.04
CA SER A 378 -20.43 13.44 3.67
C SER A 378 -19.36 12.36 3.49
N THR A 379 -19.77 11.25 2.88
CA THR A 379 -18.89 10.09 2.67
C THR A 379 -17.91 10.31 1.55
N LYS A 380 -16.66 9.91 1.78
CA LYS A 380 -15.59 9.84 0.78
C LYS A 380 -14.92 8.49 0.87
N LEU A 381 -14.80 7.81 -0.27
CA LEU A 381 -14.00 6.60 -0.38
C LEU A 381 -12.53 6.98 -0.55
N GLY A 382 -11.66 6.42 0.29
CA GLY A 382 -10.21 6.67 0.29
C GLY A 382 -9.39 5.40 0.03
N ASP A 383 -8.07 5.57 -0.05
CA ASP A 383 -7.08 4.52 -0.26
C ASP A 383 -7.23 3.71 -1.58
N PHE A 384 -6.80 4.35 -2.67
CA PHE A 384 -6.76 3.73 -4.00
C PHE A 384 -5.42 3.01 -4.29
N GLY A 385 -4.64 2.67 -3.26
CA GLY A 385 -3.28 2.13 -3.40
C GLY A 385 -3.20 0.81 -4.19
N ILE A 386 -4.30 0.06 -4.24
CA ILE A 386 -4.42 -1.18 -5.03
C ILE A 386 -5.51 -1.12 -6.10
N ALA A 387 -6.07 0.07 -6.36
CA ALA A 387 -7.11 0.27 -7.35
C ALA A 387 -6.60 -0.04 -8.76
N LYS A 388 -7.50 -0.48 -9.64
CA LYS A 388 -7.15 -0.94 -10.97
C LYS A 388 -8.09 -0.40 -12.04
N LEU A 389 -7.51 0.16 -13.10
CA LEU A 389 -8.22 0.48 -14.33
C LEU A 389 -8.53 -0.79 -15.11
N VAL A 390 -9.80 -0.96 -15.48
CA VAL A 390 -10.28 -2.05 -16.32
C VAL A 390 -10.15 -1.62 -17.77
N ASP A 391 -9.26 -2.28 -18.52
CA ASP A 391 -9.19 -2.13 -19.96
C ASP A 391 -10.41 -2.85 -20.60
N PRO A 392 -11.31 -2.14 -21.30
CA PRO A 392 -12.48 -2.72 -21.95
C PRO A 392 -12.14 -3.83 -22.97
N HIS A 393 -10.91 -3.85 -23.48
CA HIS A 393 -10.42 -4.80 -24.48
C HIS A 393 -9.80 -6.07 -23.88
N LEU A 394 -9.53 -6.11 -22.57
CA LEU A 394 -8.87 -7.22 -21.86
C LEU A 394 -9.76 -7.76 -20.74
N LYS A 395 -10.90 -8.38 -21.10
CA LYS A 395 -11.94 -8.83 -20.14
C LYS A 395 -11.50 -9.96 -19.18
N THR A 396 -10.34 -10.58 -19.35
CA THR A 396 -9.99 -11.83 -18.65
C THR A 396 -8.50 -11.98 -18.33
N ARG A 397 -7.94 -11.10 -17.49
CA ARG A 397 -6.63 -11.33 -16.87
C ARG A 397 -6.78 -11.54 -15.37
N THR A 398 -6.12 -12.56 -14.83
CA THR A 398 -5.92 -12.72 -13.39
C THR A 398 -5.28 -11.44 -12.83
N THR A 399 -5.95 -10.86 -11.85
CA THR A 399 -5.51 -9.71 -11.06
C THR A 399 -4.95 -10.29 -9.78
N GLY A 400 -3.64 -10.16 -9.52
CA GLY A 400 -3.05 -10.70 -8.28
C GLY A 400 -3.90 -10.34 -7.06
N VAL A 401 -4.17 -11.31 -6.19
CA VAL A 401 -5.07 -11.12 -5.03
C VAL A 401 -4.46 -10.08 -4.11
N ALA A 402 -5.21 -9.01 -3.84
CA ALA A 402 -4.84 -7.94 -2.94
C ALA A 402 -6.12 -7.30 -2.37
N GLY A 403 -6.11 -6.94 -1.09
CA GLY A 403 -7.26 -6.43 -0.37
C GLY A 403 -7.28 -6.97 1.06
N THR A 404 -8.24 -6.51 1.86
CA THR A 404 -8.36 -6.89 3.27
C THR A 404 -9.21 -8.14 3.45
N PHE A 405 -8.69 -9.14 4.17
CA PHE A 405 -9.41 -10.37 4.49
C PHE A 405 -10.73 -10.08 5.23
N GLY A 406 -11.78 -10.87 4.98
CA GLY A 406 -13.14 -10.62 5.49
C GLY A 406 -14.01 -9.69 4.65
N TYR A 407 -13.41 -8.80 3.85
CA TYR A 407 -14.14 -7.93 2.90
C TYR A 407 -14.06 -8.43 1.45
N MET A 408 -13.12 -9.32 1.15
CA MET A 408 -12.92 -9.84 -0.21
C MET A 408 -14.03 -10.79 -0.64
N ALA A 409 -14.52 -10.60 -1.87
CA ALA A 409 -15.43 -11.55 -2.49
C ALA A 409 -14.78 -12.93 -2.65
N PRO A 410 -15.52 -14.03 -2.43
CA PRO A 410 -14.95 -15.38 -2.47
C PRO A 410 -14.31 -15.69 -3.83
N GLU A 411 -14.97 -15.35 -4.93
CA GLU A 411 -14.43 -15.60 -6.27
C GLU A 411 -13.17 -14.76 -6.56
N TYR A 412 -13.05 -13.58 -5.94
CA TYR A 412 -11.84 -12.76 -6.06
C TYR A 412 -10.69 -13.35 -5.24
N ALA A 413 -10.97 -13.78 -4.01
CA ALA A 413 -9.98 -14.40 -3.12
C ALA A 413 -9.41 -15.71 -3.71
N TYR A 414 -10.25 -16.56 -4.29
CA TYR A 414 -9.83 -17.85 -4.85
C TYR A 414 -9.25 -17.74 -6.26
N GLN A 415 -9.89 -16.98 -7.16
CA GLN A 415 -9.51 -16.97 -8.58
C GLN A 415 -8.62 -15.80 -8.96
N GLY A 416 -8.39 -14.84 -8.05
CA GLY A 416 -7.69 -13.60 -8.36
C GLY A 416 -8.36 -12.82 -9.48
N ARG A 417 -9.70 -12.80 -9.53
CA ARG A 417 -10.45 -12.07 -10.57
C ARG A 417 -11.27 -10.94 -9.95
N ALA A 418 -10.64 -9.76 -9.83
CA ALA A 418 -11.35 -8.56 -9.40
C ALA A 418 -12.36 -8.14 -10.47
N SER A 419 -13.54 -7.72 -10.04
CA SER A 419 -14.60 -7.21 -10.90
C SER A 419 -15.43 -6.13 -10.19
N LYS A 420 -16.39 -5.54 -10.89
CA LYS A 420 -17.33 -4.58 -10.27
C LYS A 420 -18.12 -5.28 -9.16
N GLU A 421 -18.50 -6.53 -9.42
CA GLU A 421 -19.25 -7.39 -8.52
C GLU A 421 -18.44 -7.77 -7.28
N SER A 422 -17.11 -7.87 -7.37
CA SER A 422 -16.26 -8.08 -6.19
C SER A 422 -16.18 -6.84 -5.30
N ASP A 423 -16.11 -5.64 -5.89
CA ASP A 423 -16.22 -4.38 -5.13
C ASP A 423 -17.60 -4.25 -4.46
N MET A 424 -18.67 -4.68 -5.15
CA MET A 424 -20.02 -4.67 -4.59
C MET A 424 -20.16 -5.65 -3.42
N PHE A 425 -19.47 -6.79 -3.42
CA PHE A 425 -19.42 -7.67 -2.25
C PHE A 425 -18.83 -6.96 -1.04
N SER A 426 -17.67 -6.32 -1.21
CA SER A 426 -17.01 -5.57 -0.14
C SER A 426 -17.87 -4.41 0.38
N PHE A 427 -18.58 -3.71 -0.51
CA PHE A 427 -19.60 -2.74 -0.13
C PHE A 427 -20.71 -3.37 0.74
N GLY A 428 -21.18 -4.56 0.37
CA GLY A 428 -22.21 -5.28 1.12
C GLY A 428 -21.76 -5.60 2.54
N VAL A 429 -20.50 -6.04 2.71
CA VAL A 429 -19.92 -6.26 4.04
C VAL A 429 -19.94 -4.97 4.87
N VAL A 430 -19.46 -3.84 4.30
CA VAL A 430 -19.49 -2.54 4.99
C VAL A 430 -20.92 -2.09 5.34
N ALA A 431 -21.88 -2.31 4.46
CA ALA A 431 -23.29 -1.98 4.74
C ALA A 431 -23.86 -2.79 5.92
N LEU A 432 -23.47 -4.07 6.04
CA LEU A 432 -23.85 -4.90 7.19
C LEU A 432 -23.15 -4.45 8.47
N GLU A 433 -21.87 -4.07 8.40
CA GLU A 433 -21.15 -3.52 9.56
C GLU A 433 -21.80 -2.24 10.07
N ILE A 434 -22.20 -1.34 9.16
CA ILE A 434 -22.91 -0.10 9.48
C ILE A 434 -24.24 -0.41 10.18
N ALA A 435 -24.99 -1.41 9.70
CA ALA A 435 -26.29 -1.76 10.27
C ALA A 435 -26.20 -2.51 11.61
N CYS A 436 -25.23 -3.40 11.76
CA CYS A 436 -25.08 -4.25 12.94
C CYS A 436 -24.17 -3.64 14.02
N GLY A 437 -23.37 -2.63 13.67
CA GLY A 437 -22.36 -2.03 14.55
C GLY A 437 -21.23 -2.99 14.95
N ARG A 438 -21.15 -4.16 14.32
CA ARG A 438 -20.18 -5.22 14.62
C ARG A 438 -19.19 -5.33 13.47
N GLN A 439 -17.91 -5.48 13.79
CA GLN A 439 -16.90 -5.77 12.77
C GLN A 439 -17.02 -7.22 12.31
N THR A 440 -16.75 -7.44 11.02
CA THR A 440 -16.80 -8.75 10.38
C THR A 440 -15.63 -9.64 10.80
N TYR A 441 -14.55 -9.04 11.31
CA TYR A 441 -13.31 -9.74 11.66
C TYR A 441 -12.59 -9.05 12.85
N GLU A 442 -12.28 -9.78 13.91
CA GLU A 442 -11.33 -9.42 14.95
C GLU A 442 -10.14 -10.40 14.88
N ASP A 443 -8.90 -9.90 14.96
CA ASP A 443 -7.70 -10.73 14.83
C ASP A 443 -7.66 -11.85 15.89
N GLY A 444 -7.62 -13.11 15.43
CA GLY A 444 -7.31 -14.28 16.27
C GLY A 444 -8.47 -15.22 16.64
N GLY A 445 -9.70 -15.00 16.15
CA GLY A 445 -10.87 -15.85 16.42
C GLY A 445 -11.46 -16.55 15.18
N TYR A 446 -12.00 -17.77 15.34
CA TYR A 446 -12.92 -18.37 14.36
C TYR A 446 -14.25 -17.62 14.42
N HIS A 447 -14.50 -16.71 13.48
CA HIS A 447 -15.76 -15.97 13.38
C HIS A 447 -16.58 -16.44 12.18
N ILE A 448 -17.89 -16.62 12.41
CA ILE A 448 -18.89 -16.77 11.35
C ILE A 448 -18.94 -15.42 10.61
N PRO A 449 -18.80 -15.38 9.27
CA PRO A 449 -18.88 -14.13 8.52
C PRO A 449 -20.21 -13.39 8.81
N LEU A 450 -20.14 -12.07 8.99
CA LEU A 450 -21.29 -11.24 9.39
C LEU A 450 -22.51 -11.44 8.48
N PHE A 451 -22.28 -11.60 7.17
CA PHE A 451 -23.35 -11.85 6.20
C PHE A 451 -24.08 -13.19 6.44
N GLU A 452 -23.42 -14.24 6.92
CA GLU A 452 -24.07 -15.52 7.21
C GLU A 452 -25.02 -15.40 8.41
N TRP A 453 -24.60 -14.71 9.46
CA TRP A 453 -25.43 -14.46 10.65
C TRP A 453 -26.65 -13.60 10.32
N VAL A 454 -26.47 -12.55 9.51
CA VAL A 454 -27.58 -11.70 9.05
C VAL A 454 -28.53 -12.49 8.13
N TRP A 455 -28.00 -13.35 7.26
CA TRP A 455 -28.82 -14.21 6.39
C TRP A 455 -29.71 -15.17 7.20
N GLN A 456 -29.18 -15.79 8.25
CA GLN A 456 -29.97 -16.65 9.14
C GLN A 456 -31.14 -15.90 9.77
N SER A 457 -30.90 -14.64 10.18
CA SER A 457 -31.93 -13.77 10.76
C SER A 457 -32.96 -13.32 9.72
N TYR A 458 -32.53 -13.11 8.47
CA TYR A 458 -33.42 -12.84 7.33
C TYR A 458 -34.38 -14.01 7.08
N VAL A 459 -33.85 -15.25 7.00
CA VAL A 459 -34.65 -16.47 6.78
C VAL A 459 -35.61 -16.72 7.94
N ALA A 460 -35.20 -16.43 9.17
CA ALA A 460 -36.04 -16.51 10.36
C ALA A 460 -37.14 -15.42 10.43
N GLY A 461 -37.12 -14.44 9.52
CA GLY A 461 -38.07 -13.32 9.52
C GLY A 461 -37.86 -12.30 10.64
N ASN A 462 -36.67 -12.30 11.27
CA ASN A 462 -36.34 -11.43 12.40
C ASN A 462 -35.16 -10.50 12.06
N LEU A 463 -35.18 -9.89 10.87
CA LEU A 463 -34.02 -9.17 10.34
C LEU A 463 -33.58 -8.00 11.24
N LEU A 464 -34.52 -7.27 11.85
CA LEU A 464 -34.19 -6.12 12.69
C LEU A 464 -33.49 -6.49 14.01
N SER A 465 -33.48 -7.77 14.43
CA SER A 465 -32.81 -8.17 15.68
C SER A 465 -31.30 -8.13 15.60
N VAL A 466 -30.73 -8.03 14.40
CA VAL A 466 -29.27 -7.94 14.19
C VAL A 466 -28.76 -6.51 14.17
N ALA A 467 -29.66 -5.52 14.22
CA ALA A 467 -29.31 -4.11 14.24
C ALA A 467 -28.46 -3.76 15.48
N ASP A 468 -27.59 -2.75 15.35
CA ASP A 468 -26.72 -2.33 16.45
C ASP A 468 -27.51 -1.97 17.71
N GLU A 469 -27.28 -2.75 18.77
CA GLU A 469 -27.96 -2.61 20.06
C GLU A 469 -27.72 -1.23 20.69
N ARG A 470 -26.58 -0.59 20.40
CA ARG A 470 -26.25 0.75 20.89
C ARG A 470 -27.13 1.85 20.30
N LEU A 471 -27.86 1.58 19.22
CA LEU A 471 -28.76 2.55 18.63
C LEU A 471 -30.04 2.74 19.45
N GLU A 472 -30.33 1.86 20.43
CA GLU A 472 -31.50 1.97 21.32
C GLU A 472 -32.84 2.24 20.59
N MET A 473 -33.00 1.73 19.36
CA MET A 473 -34.16 2.00 18.49
C MET A 473 -34.38 3.49 18.11
N LYS A 474 -33.35 4.34 18.24
CA LYS A 474 -33.36 5.76 17.81
C LYS A 474 -33.00 5.91 16.33
N PHE A 475 -33.54 5.05 15.48
CA PHE A 475 -33.33 5.04 14.03
C PHE A 475 -34.65 4.73 13.32
N ASP A 476 -34.76 5.09 12.04
CA ASP A 476 -35.88 4.62 11.21
C ASP A 476 -35.69 3.13 10.91
N PRO A 477 -36.57 2.23 11.40
CA PRO A 477 -36.44 0.79 11.15
C PRO A 477 -36.41 0.45 9.66
N SER A 478 -37.05 1.26 8.81
CA SER A 478 -37.07 1.10 7.36
C SER A 478 -35.69 1.32 6.76
N GLU A 479 -34.91 2.27 7.27
CA GLU A 479 -33.56 2.56 6.80
C GLU A 479 -32.59 1.44 7.15
N ILE A 480 -32.65 0.91 8.38
CA ILE A 480 -31.82 -0.24 8.80
C ILE A 480 -32.23 -1.51 8.07
N GLN A 481 -33.53 -1.77 7.91
CA GLN A 481 -34.01 -2.89 7.10
C GLN A 481 -33.51 -2.78 5.66
N CYS A 482 -33.54 -1.59 5.08
CA CYS A 482 -33.01 -1.33 3.74
C CYS A 482 -31.52 -1.63 3.65
N LEU A 483 -30.72 -1.15 4.61
CA LEU A 483 -29.28 -1.42 4.67
C LEU A 483 -28.96 -2.92 4.79
N LEU A 484 -29.69 -3.63 5.66
CA LEU A 484 -29.50 -5.07 5.85
C LEU A 484 -29.83 -5.86 4.57
N ILE A 485 -30.95 -5.54 3.91
CA ILE A 485 -31.34 -6.20 2.66
C ILE A 485 -30.35 -5.87 1.54
N VAL A 486 -29.91 -4.62 1.41
CA VAL A 486 -28.89 -4.21 0.45
C VAL A 486 -27.56 -4.93 0.72
N GLY A 487 -27.16 -5.04 1.98
CA GLY A 487 -25.96 -5.76 2.39
C GLY A 487 -25.99 -7.24 1.97
N LEU A 488 -27.12 -7.93 2.20
CA LEU A 488 -27.33 -9.31 1.76
C LEU A 488 -27.38 -9.44 0.23
N TRP A 489 -28.02 -8.49 -0.46
CA TRP A 489 -28.07 -8.48 -1.93
C TRP A 489 -26.68 -8.36 -2.55
N CYS A 490 -25.85 -7.50 -1.98
CA CYS A 490 -24.47 -7.27 -2.38
C CYS A 490 -23.53 -8.44 -2.04
N THR A 491 -23.78 -9.17 -0.95
CA THR A 491 -22.96 -10.31 -0.50
C THR A 491 -23.41 -11.66 -1.05
N HIS A 492 -24.25 -11.66 -2.10
CA HIS A 492 -24.70 -12.88 -2.76
C HIS A 492 -23.52 -13.74 -3.27
N PRO A 493 -23.50 -15.08 -3.07
CA PRO A 493 -22.36 -15.92 -3.45
C PRO A 493 -22.09 -15.91 -4.95
N ASN A 494 -23.15 -15.97 -5.78
CA ASN A 494 -23.03 -15.78 -7.21
C ASN A 494 -22.84 -14.29 -7.53
N SER A 495 -21.67 -13.92 -8.04
CA SER A 495 -21.32 -12.54 -8.39
C SER A 495 -22.25 -11.92 -9.42
N LYS A 496 -22.86 -12.71 -10.31
CA LYS A 496 -23.79 -12.22 -11.34
C LYS A 496 -25.13 -11.74 -10.81
N GLU A 497 -25.51 -12.18 -9.62
CA GLU A 497 -26.76 -11.78 -8.96
C GLU A 497 -26.59 -10.51 -8.11
N ARG A 498 -25.34 -10.06 -7.92
CA ARG A 498 -25.04 -8.84 -7.16
C ARG A 498 -25.48 -7.61 -7.95
N PRO A 499 -26.04 -6.60 -7.28
CA PRO A 499 -26.50 -5.38 -7.94
C PRO A 499 -25.34 -4.52 -8.45
N LYS A 500 -25.63 -3.67 -9.43
CA LYS A 500 -24.76 -2.53 -9.74
C LYS A 500 -24.92 -1.43 -8.70
N ALA A 501 -23.89 -0.62 -8.50
CA ALA A 501 -23.92 0.52 -7.59
C ALA A 501 -25.10 1.47 -7.87
N GLY A 502 -25.41 1.76 -9.14
CA GLY A 502 -26.58 2.59 -9.49
C GLY A 502 -27.93 1.98 -9.11
N GLN A 503 -28.05 0.64 -9.04
CA GLN A 503 -29.27 -0.02 -8.54
C GLN A 503 -29.38 0.09 -7.03
N VAL A 504 -28.27 -0.10 -6.32
CA VAL A 504 -28.20 0.08 -4.86
C VAL A 504 -28.58 1.51 -4.48
N MET A 505 -28.07 2.52 -5.19
CA MET A 505 -28.40 3.92 -4.92
C MET A 505 -29.90 4.18 -4.98
N LYS A 506 -30.60 3.67 -6.01
CA LYS A 506 -32.06 3.84 -6.13
C LYS A 506 -32.83 3.20 -4.99
N VAL A 507 -32.39 2.03 -4.52
CA VAL A 507 -33.02 1.34 -3.38
C VAL A 507 -32.77 2.11 -2.08
N LEU A 508 -31.54 2.58 -1.86
CA LEU A 508 -31.21 3.41 -0.70
C LEU A 508 -32.03 4.71 -0.72
N GLN A 509 -32.08 5.42 -1.85
CA GLN A 509 -32.90 6.63 -2.01
C GLN A 509 -34.41 6.41 -1.95
N LEU A 510 -34.87 5.16 -1.75
CA LEU A 510 -36.28 4.75 -1.75
C LEU A 510 -37.00 5.05 -3.08
N GLU A 511 -36.24 5.20 -4.17
CA GLU A 511 -36.75 5.37 -5.53
C GLU A 511 -37.10 4.03 -6.20
N ALA A 512 -36.66 2.92 -5.61
CA ALA A 512 -36.95 1.56 -6.05
C ALA A 512 -37.35 0.67 -4.85
N PRO A 513 -38.21 -0.34 -5.05
CA PRO A 513 -38.58 -1.27 -3.99
C PRO A 513 -37.37 -2.12 -3.57
N LEU A 514 -37.42 -2.61 -2.33
CA LEU A 514 -36.43 -3.55 -1.81
C LEU A 514 -36.39 -4.83 -2.67
N PRO A 515 -35.20 -5.37 -2.97
CA PRO A 515 -35.08 -6.63 -3.68
C PRO A 515 -35.66 -7.77 -2.85
N GLN A 516 -36.33 -8.71 -3.49
CA GLN A 516 -36.70 -9.98 -2.85
C GLN A 516 -35.54 -10.95 -2.99
N LEU A 517 -34.93 -11.30 -1.86
CA LEU A 517 -33.85 -12.28 -1.81
C LEU A 517 -34.45 -13.68 -1.65
N SER A 518 -33.81 -14.70 -2.24
CA SER A 518 -34.22 -16.09 -2.03
C SER A 518 -34.14 -16.44 -0.54
N ARG A 519 -35.02 -17.34 -0.08
CA ARG A 519 -34.95 -17.91 1.28
C ARG A 519 -34.12 -19.20 1.34
N ASP A 520 -33.75 -19.74 0.19
CA ASP A 520 -32.88 -20.92 0.12
C ASP A 520 -31.47 -20.55 0.60
N ARG A 521 -30.82 -21.47 1.32
CA ARG A 521 -29.47 -21.23 1.84
C ARG A 521 -28.52 -21.02 0.65
N PRO A 522 -27.83 -19.86 0.56
CA PRO A 522 -26.81 -19.65 -0.44
C PRO A 522 -25.64 -20.57 -0.13
N ASP A 523 -25.24 -21.38 -1.11
CA ASP A 523 -24.10 -22.27 -0.99
C ASP A 523 -22.82 -21.47 -1.27
N TYR A 524 -22.14 -21.08 -0.19
CA TYR A 524 -20.85 -20.40 -0.25
C TYR A 524 -19.68 -21.39 -0.46
N ASP A 525 -19.93 -22.71 -0.41
CA ASP A 525 -18.92 -23.77 -0.54
C ASP A 525 -18.70 -24.23 -2.01
N GLN A 526 -19.57 -23.86 -2.96
CA GLN A 526 -19.43 -24.30 -4.38
C GLN A 526 -18.18 -23.79 -5.10
N CYS A 527 -17.39 -22.89 -4.49
CA CYS A 527 -16.09 -22.50 -5.04
C CYS A 527 -14.97 -23.52 -4.75
N ASN A 528 -15.16 -24.49 -3.86
CA ASN A 528 -14.12 -25.45 -3.47
C ASN A 528 -13.97 -26.65 -4.43
N ASP A 529 -15.00 -27.01 -5.20
CA ASP A 529 -15.04 -28.31 -5.90
C ASP A 529 -14.85 -28.26 -7.43
N SER A 530 -14.62 -27.09 -8.02
CA SER A 530 -14.37 -27.01 -9.46
C SER A 530 -13.11 -26.19 -9.77
N GLN A 531 -12.07 -26.90 -10.19
CA GLN A 531 -10.79 -26.43 -10.75
C GLN A 531 -9.60 -26.36 -9.79
N LEU A 532 -9.20 -27.52 -9.25
CA LEU A 532 -7.78 -27.80 -8.98
C LEU A 532 -7.11 -28.22 -10.30
N PRO A 533 -6.20 -27.44 -10.90
CA PRO A 533 -5.31 -27.97 -11.92
C PRO A 533 -4.28 -28.90 -11.27
N ALA A 534 -4.09 -30.06 -11.91
CA ALA A 534 -3.05 -31.05 -11.60
C ALA A 534 -1.63 -30.53 -11.84
#